data_AF-A0A6B0ZJJ5-F1
#
_entry.id   AF-A0A6B0ZJJ5-F1
#
_cell.length_a   1.000
_cell.length_b   1.000
_cell.length_c   1.000
_cell.angle_alpha   90.00
_cell.angle_beta   90.00
_cell.angle_gamma   90.00
#
_symmetry.space_group_name_H-M   'P 1'
#
loop_
_entity.id
_entity.type
_entity.pdbx_description
1 polymer ?
#
loop_
_entity_poly.entity_id
_entity_poly.type
_entity_poly.pdbx_seq_one_letter_code
_entity_poly.pdbx_strand_id
1 'polypeptide(L)' 'MRTRYSEDQQAVAEAFGDLFAREATPEAVRAAEAGCGFDPGLWRKLVAAGAPGMAVPVTDGGGGA' A
#
# COMPACT_ATOMS: atom_id res chain seq x y z
N MET A 1 -26.88 6.71 0.49
CA MET A 1 -25.68 5.94 0.11
C MET A 1 -24.64 6.92 -0.42
N ARG A 2 -23.47 7.03 0.22
CA ARG A 2 -22.39 7.94 -0.21
C ARG A 2 -21.47 7.15 -1.14
N THR A 3 -21.34 7.58 -2.39
CA THR A 3 -20.56 6.89 -3.45
C THR A 3 -19.24 7.58 -3.75
N ARG A 4 -18.89 8.63 -2.99
CA ARG A 4 -17.63 9.36 -3.09
C ARG A 4 -16.81 9.15 -1.84
N TYR A 5 -15.50 9.01 -2.02
CA TYR A 5 -14.53 8.99 -0.93
C TYR A 5 -14.54 10.31 -0.14
N SER A 6 -14.14 10.23 1.13
CA SER A 6 -13.70 11.42 1.88
C SER A 6 -12.39 11.95 1.31
N GLU A 7 -12.02 13.18 1.70
CA GLU A 7 -10.73 13.76 1.32
C GLU A 7 -9.57 12.89 1.82
N ASP A 8 -9.63 12.39 3.05
CA ASP A 8 -8.63 11.48 3.61
C ASP A 8 -8.51 10.18 2.81
N GLN A 9 -9.64 9.56 2.45
CA GLN A 9 -9.66 8.35 1.64
C GLN A 9 -9.08 8.59 0.24
N GLN A 10 -9.34 9.77 -0.33
CA GLN A 10 -8.79 10.15 -1.62
C GLN A 10 -7.28 10.40 -1.56
N ALA A 11 -6.80 11.06 -0.50
CA ALA A 11 -5.37 11.26 -0.26
C ALA A 11 -4.62 9.93 -0.06
N VAL A 12 -5.23 8.98 0.66
CA VAL A 12 -4.69 7.61 0.80
C VAL A 12 -4.62 6.93 -0.56
N ALA A 13 -5.69 6.98 -1.35
CA ALA A 13 -5.71 6.37 -2.69
C ALA A 13 -4.64 6.95 -3.63
N GLU A 14 -4.45 8.27 -3.61
CA GLU A 14 -3.43 8.96 -4.39
C GLU A 14 -2.02 8.56 -3.95
N ALA A 15 -1.73 8.61 -2.65
CA ALA A 15 -0.41 8.26 -2.12
C ALA A 15 0.01 6.81 -2.43
N PHE A 16 -0.91 5.84 -2.28
CA PHE A 16 -0.63 4.46 -2.65
C PHE A 16 -0.57 4.25 -4.16
N GLY A 17 -1.41 4.95 -4.92
CA GLY A 17 -1.37 4.95 -6.38
C GLY A 17 0.01 5.37 -6.90
N ASP A 18 0.53 6.49 -6.42
CA ASP A 18 1.85 7.00 -6.78
C ASP A 18 2.99 6.06 -6.35
N LEU A 19 2.87 5.46 -5.16
CA LEU A 19 3.82 4.45 -4.69
C LEU A 19 3.87 3.26 -5.65
N PHE A 20 2.72 2.66 -5.97
CA PHE A 20 2.70 1.48 -6.85
C PHE A 20 3.08 1.81 -8.28
N ALA A 21 2.69 2.97 -8.81
CA ALA A 21 3.09 3.40 -10.15
C ALA A 21 4.61 3.52 -10.28
N ARG A 22 5.30 3.97 -9.22
CA ARG A 22 6.75 4.10 -9.19
C ARG A 22 7.46 2.76 -8.93
N GLU A 23 6.94 1.97 -8.00
CA GLU A 23 7.70 0.85 -7.43
C GLU A 23 7.30 -0.52 -8.02
N ALA A 24 6.07 -0.70 -8.51
CA ALA A 24 5.56 -1.95 -9.05
C ALA A 24 5.60 -1.95 -10.59
N THR A 25 6.78 -1.70 -11.17
CA THR A 25 6.94 -1.71 -12.63
C THR A 25 6.73 -3.12 -13.22
N PRO A 26 6.39 -3.25 -14.51
CA PRO A 26 6.25 -4.56 -15.15
C PRO A 26 7.50 -5.44 -15.03
N GLU A 27 8.69 -4.85 -15.00
CA GLU A 27 9.96 -5.55 -14.80
C GLU A 27 10.09 -6.08 -13.37
N ALA A 28 9.75 -5.26 -12.37
CA ALA A 28 9.76 -5.66 -10.96
C ALA A 28 8.75 -6.79 -10.70
N VAL A 29 7.55 -6.68 -11.25
CA VAL A 29 6.51 -7.73 -11.16
C VAL A 29 7.00 -9.04 -11.78
N ARG A 30 7.51 -8.99 -13.02
CA ARG A 30 8.04 -10.20 -13.68
C ARG A 30 9.21 -10.83 -12.93
N ALA A 31 10.08 -10.03 -12.32
CA ALA A 31 11.18 -10.53 -11.50
C ALA A 31 10.67 -11.23 -10.22
N ALA A 32 9.65 -10.67 -9.56
CA ALA A 32 9.04 -11.30 -8.38
C ALA A 32 8.32 -12.61 -8.74
N GLU A 33 7.58 -12.63 -9.85
CA GLU A 33 6.86 -13.81 -10.37
C GLU A 33 7.79 -14.97 -10.74
N ALA A 34 8.99 -14.68 -11.27
CA ALA A 34 9.99 -15.70 -11.56
C ALA A 34 10.51 -16.42 -10.29
N GLY A 35 10.34 -15.81 -9.12
CA GLY A 35 10.62 -16.39 -7.81
C GLY A 35 9.37 -16.97 -7.15
N CYS A 36 9.08 -16.52 -5.92
CA CYS A 36 7.90 -16.93 -5.16
C CYS A 36 6.70 -15.97 -5.29
N GLY A 37 6.76 -15.01 -6.21
CA GLY A 37 5.73 -13.99 -6.38
C GLY A 37 5.77 -12.88 -5.32
N PHE A 38 6.87 -12.75 -4.57
CA PHE A 38 7.02 -11.77 -3.51
C PHE A 38 8.26 -10.90 -3.69
N ASP A 39 8.07 -9.58 -3.64
CA ASP A 39 9.15 -8.60 -3.65
C ASP A 39 9.37 -8.05 -2.21
N PRO A 40 10.46 -8.47 -1.51
CA PRO A 40 10.78 -7.98 -0.18
C PRO A 40 11.23 -6.51 -0.16
N GLY A 41 11.66 -5.95 -1.29
CA GLY A 41 11.96 -4.53 -1.45
C GLY A 41 10.68 -3.69 -1.46
N LEU A 42 9.70 -4.09 -2.28
CA LEU A 42 8.39 -3.44 -2.31
C LEU A 42 7.68 -3.55 -0.96
N TRP A 43 7.74 -4.73 -0.32
CA TRP A 43 7.17 -4.92 1.02
C TRP A 43 7.74 -3.96 2.05
N ARG A 44 9.06 -3.76 2.08
CA ARG A 44 9.69 -2.79 3.00
C ARG A 44 9.20 -1.37 2.76
N LYS A 45 8.95 -0.97 1.51
CA LYS A 45 8.39 0.36 1.17
C LYS A 45 6.95 0.51 1.69
N LEU A 46 6.13 -0.54 1.58
CA LEU A 46 4.78 -0.55 2.14
C LEU A 46 4.78 -0.47 3.68
N VAL A 47 5.67 -1.21 4.33
CA VAL A 47 5.85 -1.13 5.80
C VAL A 47 6.26 0.28 6.21
N ALA A 48 7.21 0.90 5.50
CA ALA A 48 7.62 2.28 5.77
C ALA A 48 6.50 3.31 5.57
N ALA A 49 5.56 3.04 4.66
CA ALA A 49 4.36 3.84 4.48
C ALA A 49 3.26 3.58 5.54
N GLY A 50 3.48 2.67 6.50
CA GLY A 50 2.51 2.32 7.54
C GLY A 50 1.34 1.46 7.04
N ALA A 51 1.38 0.99 5.79
CA ALA A 51 0.25 0.31 5.14
C ALA A 51 -0.31 -0.89 5.92
N PRO A 52 0.52 -1.80 6.47
CA PRO A 52 0.00 -2.99 7.17
C PRO A 52 -0.78 -2.68 8.45
N GLY A 53 -0.50 -1.55 9.11
CA GLY A 53 -1.15 -1.12 10.35
C GLY A 53 -2.31 -0.16 10.14
N MET A 54 -2.52 0.34 8.92
CA MET A 54 -3.45 1.44 8.66
C MET A 54 -4.89 1.12 9.08
N ALA A 55 -5.38 -0.07 8.77
CA ALA A 55 -6.72 -0.55 9.13
C ALA A 55 -6.76 -1.29 10.48
N VAL A 56 -5.64 -1.39 11.19
CA VAL A 56 -5.59 -2.03 12.51
C VAL A 56 -6.18 -1.05 13.55
N PRO A 57 -6.96 -1.53 14.54
CA PRO A 57 -7.47 -0.68 15.61
C PRO A 57 -6.35 0.07 16.35
N VAL A 58 -6.65 1.29 16.78
CA VAL A 58 -5.70 2.10 17.56
C VAL A 58 -5.33 1.42 18.88
N THR A 59 -6.24 0.65 19.48
CA THR A 59 -5.99 -0.13 20.70
C THR A 59 -4.91 -1.20 20.53
N ASP A 60 -4.68 -1.62 19.29
CA ASP A 60 -3.69 -2.64 18.92
C ASP A 60 -2.44 -1.99 18.30
N GLY A 61 -2.32 -0.66 18.37
CA GLY A 61 -1.20 0.11 17.81
C GLY A 61 -1.33 0.46 16.32
N GLY A 62 -2.53 0.34 15.76
CA GLY A 62 -2.83 0.66 14.36
C GLY A 62 -3.32 2.08 14.11
N GLY A 63 -3.64 2.36 12.84
CA GLY A 63 -4.08 3.68 12.37
C GLY A 63 -5.58 3.96 12.54
N GLY A 64 -6.42 2.91 12.65
CA GLY A 64 -7.87 3.05 12.80
C GLY A 64 -8.59 3.73 11.62
N ALA A 65 -8.00 3.66 10.42
CA ALA A 65 -8.52 4.29 9.19
C ALA A 65 -9.76 3.59 8.62
#